data_AF-A0A8C7Y9L2-F1
#
_entry.id   AF-A0A8C7Y9L2-F1
#
_cell.length_a   1.000
_cell.length_b   1.000
_cell.length_c   1.000
_cell.angle_alpha   90.00
_cell.angle_beta   90.00
_cell.angle_gamma   90.00
#
_symmetry.space_group_name_H-M   'P 1'
#
loop_
_entity.id
_entity.type
_entity.pdbx_description
1 polymer ?
#
loop_
_entity_poly.entity_id
_entity_poly.type
_entity_poly.pdbx_seq_one_letter_code
_entity_poly.pdbx_strand_id
1 'polypeptide(L)'
;METNKQKKNLSDLEAKIKKVTLEKRDLKNQTEDLRVNMTKLDNQNQDLRVNMTKLDNQNQDLRVNVTKLDNQNQDLRVNMTKLDNQTRQLTAEKIDLEFNLMLFSFLFFYSYIVCQTCPKDWIQFQESCYFFYNLNSPWKTWDQSQQFCQSNKSELVVISSLEEQRFVKNTIKYYLDVYHGYWIGLQKVNNNWIWVDGSPDTLRYWMNPGSSEDFTLIVQNPALTQSWVKNRNGFSNRFICEIKSLIF
;
A
#
# COMPACT_ATOMS: atom_id res chain seq x y z
N MET A 1 89.89 -111.09 -7.75
CA MET A 1 89.03 -110.23 -8.60
C MET A 1 87.91 -109.56 -7.80
N GLU A 2 87.34 -110.22 -6.79
CA GLU A 2 86.29 -109.69 -5.88
C GLU A 2 86.70 -108.45 -5.07
N THR A 3 87.94 -108.39 -4.57
CA THR A 3 88.44 -107.31 -3.70
C THR A 3 88.50 -105.94 -4.39
N ASN A 4 88.74 -105.89 -5.71
CA ASN A 4 88.76 -104.63 -6.46
C ASN A 4 87.34 -104.10 -6.76
N LYS A 5 86.37 -105.01 -6.95
CA LYS A 5 84.95 -104.67 -7.14
C LYS A 5 84.34 -104.10 -5.86
N GLN A 6 84.67 -104.68 -4.70
CA GLN A 6 84.26 -104.17 -3.39
C GLN A 6 84.83 -102.78 -3.07
N LYS A 7 86.11 -102.52 -3.40
CA LYS A 7 86.74 -101.19 -3.22
C LYS A 7 86.08 -100.10 -4.09
N LYS A 8 85.74 -100.42 -5.35
CA LYS A 8 85.01 -99.49 -6.23
C LYS A 8 83.62 -99.18 -5.69
N ASN A 9 82.88 -100.20 -5.25
CA ASN A 9 81.56 -100.03 -4.65
C ASN A 9 81.60 -99.17 -3.37
N LEU A 10 82.65 -99.31 -2.54
CA LEU A 10 82.84 -98.48 -1.34
C LEU A 10 83.08 -97.01 -1.71
N SER A 11 83.95 -96.74 -2.69
CA SER A 11 84.22 -95.39 -3.18
C SER A 11 82.98 -94.72 -3.79
N ASP A 12 82.20 -95.47 -4.57
CA ASP A 12 80.93 -95.00 -5.13
C ASP A 12 79.89 -94.71 -4.03
N LEU A 13 79.87 -95.51 -2.96
CA LEU A 13 79.01 -95.30 -1.81
C LEU A 13 79.42 -94.06 -1.00
N GLU A 14 80.71 -93.85 -0.76
CA GLU A 14 81.24 -92.65 -0.11
C GLU A 14 80.91 -91.37 -0.89
N ALA A 15 81.02 -91.41 -2.22
CA ALA A 15 80.64 -90.30 -3.10
C ALA A 15 79.13 -89.98 -2.99
N LYS A 16 78.27 -91.01 -2.97
CA LYS A 16 76.83 -90.84 -2.76
C LYS A 16 76.52 -90.25 -1.37
N ILE A 17 77.18 -90.71 -0.31
CA ILE A 17 77.01 -90.17 1.05
C ILE A 17 77.39 -88.68 1.10
N LYS A 18 78.51 -88.28 0.48
CA LYS A 18 78.92 -86.88 0.38
C LYS A 18 77.86 -86.03 -0.35
N LYS A 19 77.35 -86.52 -1.48
CA LYS A 19 76.30 -85.84 -2.26
C LYS A 19 75.03 -85.63 -1.44
N VAL A 20 74.51 -86.69 -0.81
CA VAL A 20 73.31 -86.62 0.04
C VAL A 20 73.52 -85.67 1.24
N THR A 21 74.72 -85.63 1.81
CA THR A 21 75.03 -84.71 2.91
C THR A 21 75.00 -83.24 2.46
N LEU A 22 75.49 -82.95 1.25
CA LEU A 22 75.42 -81.61 0.65
C LEU A 22 73.97 -81.22 0.34
N GLU A 23 73.18 -82.11 -0.27
CA GLU A 23 71.76 -81.89 -0.54
C GLU A 23 70.97 -81.64 0.75
N LYS A 24 71.26 -82.40 1.82
CA LYS A 24 70.66 -82.18 3.15
C LYS A 24 71.01 -80.80 3.72
N ARG A 25 72.25 -80.33 3.54
CA ARG A 25 72.67 -78.99 3.96
C ARG A 25 71.93 -77.91 3.17
N ASP A 26 71.83 -78.08 1.85
CA ASP A 26 71.12 -77.15 0.97
C ASP A 26 69.63 -77.07 1.34
N LEU A 27 68.96 -78.21 1.49
CA LEU A 27 67.57 -78.28 1.95
C LEU A 27 67.38 -77.62 3.33
N LYS A 28 68.34 -77.78 4.24
CA LYS A 28 68.30 -77.10 5.55
C LYS A 28 68.37 -75.58 5.39
N ASN A 29 69.26 -75.09 4.53
CA ASN A 29 69.38 -73.65 4.25
C ASN A 29 68.10 -73.10 3.61
N GLN A 30 67.56 -73.78 2.60
CA GLN A 30 66.27 -73.41 1.98
C GLN A 30 65.12 -73.38 3.00
N THR A 31 65.09 -74.32 3.95
CA THR A 31 64.08 -74.35 5.02
C THR A 31 64.20 -73.13 5.94
N GLU A 32 65.41 -72.71 6.30
CA GLU A 32 65.61 -71.50 7.11
C GLU A 32 65.24 -70.23 6.33
N ASP A 33 65.58 -70.14 5.04
CA ASP A 33 65.19 -69.00 4.20
C ASP A 33 63.66 -68.89 4.07
N LEU A 34 62.98 -70.02 3.88
CA LEU A 34 61.52 -70.09 3.89
C LEU A 34 60.95 -69.66 5.26
N ARG A 35 61.57 -70.06 6.36
CA ARG A 35 61.17 -69.65 7.72
C ARG A 35 61.27 -68.15 7.90
N VAL A 36 62.38 -67.52 7.48
CA VAL A 36 62.57 -66.07 7.54
C VAL A 36 61.53 -65.35 6.68
N ASN A 37 61.31 -65.82 5.45
CA ASN A 37 60.30 -65.23 4.56
C ASN A 37 58.88 -65.34 5.16
N MET A 38 58.54 -66.45 5.80
CA MET A 38 57.27 -66.61 6.51
C MET A 38 57.12 -65.58 7.64
N THR A 39 58.17 -65.36 8.44
CA THR A 39 58.12 -64.34 9.51
C THR A 39 57.98 -62.92 8.96
N LYS A 40 58.63 -62.61 7.83
CA LYS A 40 58.48 -61.31 7.16
C LYS A 40 57.05 -61.11 6.65
N LEU A 41 56.47 -62.15 6.05
CA LEU A 41 55.08 -62.11 5.57
C LEU A 41 54.09 -61.95 6.73
N ASP A 42 54.33 -62.59 7.87
CA ASP A 42 53.48 -62.43 9.06
C ASP A 42 53.52 -61.00 9.60
N ASN A 43 54.71 -60.40 9.71
CA ASN A 43 54.84 -58.99 10.12
C ASN A 43 54.11 -58.05 9.15
N GLN A 44 54.25 -58.26 7.84
CA GLN A 44 53.51 -57.47 6.84
C GLN A 44 51.99 -57.64 6.98
N ASN A 45 51.51 -58.86 7.27
CA ASN A 45 50.09 -59.10 7.53
C ASN A 45 49.61 -58.42 8.81
N GLN A 46 50.43 -58.36 9.86
CA GLN A 46 50.12 -57.64 11.09
C GLN A 46 50.03 -56.13 10.85
N ASP A 47 50.98 -55.55 10.11
CA ASP A 47 50.98 -54.13 9.73
C ASP A 47 49.74 -53.77 8.91
N LEU A 48 49.35 -54.63 7.96
CA LEU A 48 48.13 -54.46 7.17
C LEU A 48 46.88 -54.48 8.05
N ARG A 49 46.82 -55.35 9.07
CA ARG A 49 45.70 -55.37 10.04
C ARG A 49 45.62 -54.08 10.84
N VAL A 50 46.74 -53.57 11.33
CA VAL A 50 46.78 -52.29 12.06
C VAL A 50 46.32 -51.14 11.16
N ASN A 51 46.82 -51.08 9.92
CA ASN A 51 46.38 -50.06 8.96
C ASN A 51 44.88 -50.15 8.66
N MET A 52 44.33 -51.36 8.54
CA MET A 52 42.88 -51.56 8.35
C MET A 52 42.08 -51.02 9.54
N THR A 53 42.52 -51.30 10.79
CA THR A 53 41.84 -50.75 11.98
C THR A 53 41.91 -49.22 12.06
N LYS A 54 43.05 -48.63 11.67
CA LYS A 54 43.21 -47.18 11.61
C LYS A 54 42.26 -46.56 10.57
N LEU A 55 42.16 -47.17 9.40
CA LEU A 55 41.25 -46.72 8.35
C LEU A 55 39.78 -46.85 8.79
N ASP A 56 39.43 -47.91 9.52
CA ASP A 56 38.07 -48.07 10.06
C ASP A 56 37.72 -46.97 11.06
N ASN A 57 38.61 -46.65 12.00
CA ASN A 57 38.41 -45.55 12.95
C ASN A 57 38.25 -44.21 12.23
N GLN A 58 39.08 -43.93 11.22
CA GLN A 58 38.94 -42.71 10.41
C GLN A 58 37.60 -42.66 9.67
N ASN A 59 37.12 -43.79 9.15
CA ASN A 59 35.80 -43.89 8.52
C ASN A 59 34.67 -43.67 9.52
N GLN A 60 34.80 -44.16 10.75
CA GLN A 60 33.83 -43.93 11.82
C GLN A 60 33.78 -42.44 12.21
N ASP A 61 34.93 -41.79 12.38
CA ASP A 61 35.01 -40.35 12.67
C ASP A 61 34.37 -39.51 11.55
N LEU A 62 34.64 -39.88 10.28
CA LEU A 62 34.01 -39.24 9.13
C LEU A 62 32.49 -39.40 9.15
N ARG A 63 31.97 -40.58 9.51
CA ARG A 63 30.51 -40.80 9.65
C ARG A 63 29.90 -39.90 10.72
N VAL A 64 30.55 -39.77 11.88
CA VAL A 64 30.07 -38.89 12.95
C VAL A 64 30.04 -37.43 12.49
N ASN A 65 31.07 -36.98 11.78
CA ASN A 65 31.12 -35.63 11.23
C ASN A 65 30.02 -35.37 10.20
N VAL A 66 29.71 -36.35 9.33
CA VAL A 66 28.58 -36.26 8.38
C VAL A 66 27.25 -36.09 9.12
N THR A 67 26.99 -36.89 10.16
CA THR A 67 25.77 -36.75 10.97
C THR A 67 25.69 -35.38 11.65
N LYS A 68 26.81 -34.86 12.15
CA LYS A 68 26.86 -33.52 12.77
C LYS A 68 26.52 -32.42 11.76
N LEU A 69 27.10 -32.50 10.56
CA LEU A 69 26.81 -31.55 9.48
C LEU A 69 25.34 -31.63 9.04
N ASP A 70 24.76 -32.84 8.99
CA ASP A 70 23.35 -33.00 8.65
C ASP A 70 22.43 -32.33 9.67
N ASN A 71 22.68 -32.54 10.97
CA ASN A 71 21.91 -31.88 12.03
C ASN A 71 22.02 -30.35 11.93
N GLN A 72 23.23 -29.81 11.70
CA GLN A 72 23.42 -28.37 11.50
C GLN A 72 22.65 -27.86 10.27
N ASN A 73 22.65 -28.61 9.17
CA ASN A 73 21.89 -28.26 7.97
C ASN A 73 20.37 -28.30 8.21
N GLN A 74 19.88 -29.25 9.02
CA GLN A 74 18.47 -29.32 9.41
C GLN A 74 18.08 -28.13 10.28
N ASP A 75 18.91 -27.77 11.27
CA ASP A 75 18.69 -26.59 12.12
C ASP A 75 18.65 -25.31 11.30
N LEU A 76 19.58 -25.17 10.34
CA LEU A 76 19.60 -24.04 9.42
C LEU A 76 18.32 -23.96 8.57
N ARG A 77 17.79 -25.10 8.09
CA ARG A 77 16.51 -25.14 7.36
C ARG A 77 15.35 -24.66 8.23
N VAL A 78 15.26 -25.14 9.47
CA VAL A 78 14.21 -24.72 10.40
C VAL A 78 14.30 -23.21 10.67
N ASN A 79 15.50 -22.70 10.92
CA ASN A 79 15.71 -21.26 11.10
C ASN A 79 15.30 -20.45 9.86
N MET A 80 15.62 -20.93 8.66
CA MET A 80 15.19 -20.28 7.42
C MET A 80 13.67 -20.22 7.29
N THR A 81 12.96 -21.31 7.63
CA THR A 81 11.48 -21.29 7.62
C THR A 81 10.88 -20.34 8.65
N LYS A 82 11.52 -20.21 9.81
CA LYS A 82 11.11 -19.25 10.85
C LYS A 82 11.28 -17.81 10.36
N LEU A 83 12.41 -17.50 9.73
CA LEU A 83 12.66 -16.18 9.13
C LEU A 83 11.67 -15.88 8.00
N ASP A 84 11.33 -16.86 7.15
CA ASP A 84 10.32 -16.70 6.10
C ASP A 84 8.94 -16.36 6.70
N ASN A 85 8.52 -17.10 7.73
CA ASN A 85 7.25 -16.82 8.41
C ASN A 85 7.22 -15.43 9.06
N GLN A 86 8.31 -15.02 9.72
CA GLN A 86 8.43 -13.67 10.26
C GLN A 86 8.36 -12.59 9.17
N THR A 87 8.99 -12.83 8.01
CA THR A 87 8.95 -11.92 6.86
C THR A 87 7.54 -11.79 6.31
N ARG A 88 6.79 -12.90 6.20
CA ARG A 88 5.39 -12.89 5.76
C ARG A 88 4.49 -12.13 6.74
N GLN A 89 4.67 -12.33 8.04
CA GLN A 89 3.92 -11.61 9.08
C GLN A 89 4.14 -10.09 8.96
N LEU A 90 5.41 -9.65 8.93
CA LEU A 90 5.75 -8.24 8.78
C LEU A 90 5.25 -7.65 7.45
N THR A 91 5.25 -8.44 6.37
CA THR A 91 4.73 -8.00 5.05
C THR A 91 3.22 -7.78 5.09
N ALA A 92 2.47 -8.66 5.77
CA ALA A 92 1.03 -8.50 5.93
C ALA A 92 0.68 -7.27 6.79
N GLU A 93 1.38 -7.08 7.92
CA GLU A 93 1.24 -5.88 8.76
C GLU A 93 1.56 -4.61 7.98
N LYS A 94 2.62 -4.61 7.18
CA LYS A 94 2.97 -3.47 6.32
C LYS A 94 1.86 -3.13 5.32
N ILE A 95 1.28 -4.13 4.65
CA ILE A 95 0.18 -3.90 3.68
C ILE A 95 -1.04 -3.30 4.39
N ASP A 96 -1.37 -3.77 5.60
CA ASP A 96 -2.47 -3.22 6.39
C ASP A 96 -2.22 -1.74 6.74
N LEU A 97 -1.01 -1.39 7.17
CA LEU A 97 -0.63 0.01 7.41
C LEU A 97 -0.68 0.85 6.13
N GLU A 98 -0.19 0.35 4.99
CA GLU A 98 -0.23 1.06 3.71
C GLU A 98 -1.68 1.32 3.26
N PHE A 99 -2.58 0.34 3.40
CA PHE A 99 -4.00 0.50 3.13
C PHE A 99 -4.65 1.54 4.04
N ASN A 100 -4.38 1.50 5.34
CA ASN A 100 -4.88 2.50 6.28
C ASN A 100 -4.38 3.89 5.91
N LEU A 101 -3.09 4.04 5.60
CA LEU A 101 -2.52 5.32 5.16
C LEU A 101 -3.18 5.83 3.87
N MET A 102 -3.45 4.92 2.93
CA MET A 102 -4.15 5.24 1.69
C MET A 102 -5.58 5.72 1.98
N LEU A 103 -6.33 5.03 2.84
CA LEU A 103 -7.68 5.43 3.25
C LEU A 103 -7.68 6.79 3.95
N PHE A 104 -6.73 7.05 4.85
CA PHE A 104 -6.56 8.38 5.47
C PHE A 104 -6.29 9.44 4.40
N SER A 105 -5.37 9.18 3.47
CA SER A 105 -5.08 10.11 2.37
C SER A 105 -6.32 10.38 1.53
N PHE A 106 -7.15 9.38 1.23
CA PHE A 106 -8.43 9.55 0.54
C PHE A 106 -9.41 10.42 1.33
N LEU A 107 -9.53 10.23 2.66
CA LEU A 107 -10.38 11.06 3.51
C LEU A 107 -9.89 12.51 3.59
N PHE A 108 -8.58 12.72 3.71
CA PHE A 108 -7.98 14.06 3.70
C PHE A 108 -8.12 14.73 2.33
N PHE A 109 -7.93 13.99 1.24
CA PHE A 109 -8.12 14.48 -0.12
C PHE A 109 -9.60 14.79 -0.39
N TYR A 110 -10.53 13.95 0.09
CA TYR A 110 -11.96 14.21 0.06
C TYR A 110 -12.31 15.49 0.84
N SER A 111 -11.75 15.66 2.05
CA SER A 111 -11.92 16.89 2.82
C SER A 111 -11.32 18.13 2.15
N TYR A 112 -10.21 17.98 1.40
CA TYR A 112 -9.56 19.07 0.67
C TYR A 112 -10.34 19.45 -0.62
N ILE A 113 -10.86 18.45 -1.34
CA ILE A 113 -11.77 18.64 -2.49
C ILE A 113 -13.06 19.34 -2.05
N VAL A 114 -13.63 18.95 -0.90
CA VAL A 114 -14.81 19.61 -0.29
C VAL A 114 -14.51 21.07 0.11
N CYS A 115 -13.25 21.46 0.19
CA CYS A 115 -12.82 22.82 0.48
C CYS A 115 -12.57 23.66 -0.80
N GLN A 116 -13.37 23.49 -1.87
CA GLN A 116 -13.41 24.49 -2.94
C GLN A 116 -13.90 25.82 -2.36
N THR A 117 -12.99 26.78 -2.26
CA THR A 117 -13.32 28.14 -1.85
C THR A 117 -14.17 28.81 -2.93
N CYS A 118 -15.17 29.58 -2.52
CA CYS A 118 -15.96 30.39 -3.46
C CYS A 118 -15.07 31.23 -4.38
N PRO A 119 -15.54 31.55 -5.61
CA PRO A 119 -14.78 32.40 -6.52
C PRO A 119 -14.39 33.72 -5.86
N LYS A 120 -13.32 34.35 -6.35
CA LYS A 120 -12.88 35.65 -5.82
C LYS A 120 -14.04 36.65 -5.81
N ASP A 121 -14.20 37.36 -4.70
CA ASP A 121 -15.27 38.34 -4.42
C ASP A 121 -16.68 37.75 -4.20
N TRP A 122 -16.79 36.42 -4.06
CA TRP A 122 -18.00 35.74 -3.59
C TRP A 122 -17.88 35.40 -2.11
N ILE A 123 -19.01 35.42 -1.40
CA ILE A 123 -19.10 35.12 0.02
C ILE A 123 -19.65 33.70 0.18
N GLN A 124 -18.94 32.84 0.90
CA GLN A 124 -19.42 31.50 1.23
C GLN A 124 -20.41 31.56 2.37
N PHE A 125 -21.55 30.90 2.19
CA PHE A 125 -22.47 30.61 3.27
C PHE A 125 -23.08 29.22 3.04
N GLN A 126 -22.86 28.31 3.98
CA GLN A 126 -23.22 26.89 3.85
C GLN A 126 -22.68 26.29 2.54
N GLU A 127 -23.53 25.62 1.77
CA GLU A 127 -23.18 24.90 0.53
C GLU A 127 -23.32 25.78 -0.73
N SER A 128 -23.43 27.10 -0.56
CA SER A 128 -23.58 28.06 -1.65
C SER A 128 -22.56 29.20 -1.57
N CYS A 129 -22.29 29.80 -2.71
CA CYS A 129 -21.52 31.04 -2.82
C CYS A 129 -22.44 32.15 -3.32
N TYR A 130 -22.28 33.35 -2.75
CA TYR A 130 -23.15 34.48 -3.03
C TYR A 130 -22.36 35.69 -3.53
N PHE A 131 -22.84 36.30 -4.60
CA PHE A 131 -22.29 37.53 -5.14
C PHE A 131 -23.28 38.68 -4.98
N PHE A 132 -22.87 39.72 -4.26
CA PHE A 132 -23.69 40.91 -4.02
C PHE A 132 -23.25 42.03 -4.97
N TYR A 133 -24.09 42.37 -5.94
CA TYR A 133 -23.81 43.46 -6.87
C TYR A 133 -24.00 44.82 -6.17
N ASN A 134 -22.93 45.30 -5.54
CA ASN A 134 -22.90 46.53 -4.75
C ASN A 134 -22.44 47.77 -5.52
N LEU A 135 -22.35 47.70 -6.85
CA LEU A 135 -21.92 48.84 -7.65
C LEU A 135 -22.91 50.02 -7.56
N ASN A 136 -22.38 51.22 -7.78
CA ASN A 136 -23.20 52.42 -7.94
C ASN A 136 -23.89 52.43 -9.31
N SER A 137 -24.79 53.39 -9.52
CA SER A 137 -25.54 53.54 -10.77
C SER A 137 -24.63 53.42 -12.03
N PRO A 138 -25.07 52.74 -13.11
CA PRO A 138 -26.42 52.23 -13.34
C PRO A 138 -26.70 50.86 -12.69
N TRP A 139 -27.86 50.76 -12.04
CA TRP A 139 -28.43 49.51 -11.53
C TRP A 139 -29.19 48.74 -12.62
N LYS A 140 -29.64 47.52 -12.33
CA LYS A 140 -30.23 46.61 -13.32
C LYS A 140 -31.69 46.28 -13.02
N THR A 141 -32.47 46.06 -14.08
CA THR A 141 -33.81 45.45 -13.96
C THR A 141 -33.71 44.01 -13.45
N TRP A 142 -34.82 43.39 -13.07
CA TRP A 142 -34.81 41.99 -12.62
C TRP A 142 -34.27 41.08 -13.74
N ASP A 143 -34.78 41.24 -14.97
CA ASP A 143 -34.32 40.45 -16.13
C ASP A 143 -32.83 40.65 -16.41
N GLN A 144 -32.33 41.88 -16.36
CA GLN A 144 -30.91 42.18 -16.58
C GLN A 144 -30.03 41.60 -15.47
N SER A 145 -30.54 41.55 -14.23
CA SER A 145 -29.85 40.96 -13.09
C SER A 145 -29.77 39.44 -13.23
N GLN A 146 -30.88 38.82 -13.63
CA GLN A 146 -30.95 37.40 -13.94
C GLN A 146 -30.00 37.00 -15.08
N GLN A 147 -30.01 37.74 -16.19
CA GLN A 147 -29.07 37.53 -17.30
C GLN A 147 -27.61 37.70 -16.88
N PHE A 148 -27.32 38.65 -15.98
CA PHE A 148 -25.98 38.84 -15.44
C PHE A 148 -25.54 37.62 -14.62
N CYS A 149 -26.41 37.13 -13.72
CA CYS A 149 -26.10 35.94 -12.93
C CYS A 149 -25.87 34.74 -13.86
N GLN A 150 -26.75 34.50 -14.84
CA GLN A 150 -26.65 33.39 -15.79
C GLN A 150 -25.36 33.45 -16.63
N SER A 151 -24.96 34.65 -17.06
CA SER A 151 -23.69 34.86 -17.78
C SER A 151 -22.46 34.51 -16.92
N ASN A 152 -22.58 34.55 -15.60
CA ASN A 152 -21.56 34.13 -14.64
C ASN A 152 -21.79 32.71 -14.09
N LYS A 153 -22.54 31.87 -14.82
CA LYS A 153 -22.88 30.48 -14.42
C LYS A 153 -23.55 30.41 -13.04
N SER A 154 -24.41 31.39 -12.76
CA SER A 154 -25.12 31.56 -11.50
C SER A 154 -26.56 31.96 -11.73
N GLU A 155 -27.35 32.00 -10.68
CA GLU A 155 -28.77 32.35 -10.73
C GLU A 155 -29.05 33.47 -9.73
N LEU A 156 -30.13 34.23 -9.88
CA LEU A 156 -30.56 35.11 -8.79
C LEU A 156 -30.83 34.27 -7.53
N VAL A 157 -30.44 34.78 -6.36
CA VAL A 157 -30.47 34.01 -5.10
C VAL A 157 -31.85 33.41 -4.80
N VAL A 158 -31.85 32.15 -4.39
CA VAL A 158 -33.03 31.42 -3.91
C VAL A 158 -32.96 31.37 -2.39
N ILE A 159 -33.94 31.94 -1.69
CA ILE A 159 -33.97 31.93 -0.23
C ILE A 159 -34.87 30.79 0.22
N SER A 160 -34.24 29.70 0.67
CA SER A 160 -34.90 28.44 1.02
C SER A 160 -35.01 28.18 2.53
N SER A 161 -34.30 28.95 3.36
CA SER A 161 -34.29 28.81 4.82
C SER A 161 -34.28 30.15 5.57
N LEU A 162 -34.62 30.11 6.86
CA LEU A 162 -34.53 31.28 7.74
C LEU A 162 -33.07 31.72 7.96
N GLU A 163 -32.15 30.76 7.97
CA GLU A 163 -30.71 30.96 8.12
C GLU A 163 -30.16 31.74 6.92
N GLU A 164 -30.54 31.33 5.71
CA GLU A 164 -30.19 32.01 4.47
C GLU A 164 -30.81 33.41 4.39
N GLN A 165 -32.08 33.57 4.76
CA GLN A 165 -32.73 34.87 4.88
C GLN A 165 -31.95 35.81 5.83
N ARG A 166 -31.50 35.29 6.97
CA ARG A 166 -30.71 36.04 7.96
C ARG A 166 -29.34 36.43 7.41
N PHE A 167 -28.66 35.51 6.73
CA PHE A 167 -27.38 35.78 6.07
C PHE A 167 -27.50 36.90 5.02
N VAL A 168 -28.49 36.81 4.12
CA VAL A 168 -28.74 37.83 3.10
C VAL A 168 -29.03 39.18 3.75
N LYS A 169 -29.93 39.25 4.73
CA LYS A 169 -30.29 40.49 5.45
C LYS A 169 -29.11 41.12 6.19
N ASN A 170 -28.22 40.32 6.75
CA ASN A 170 -27.03 40.85 7.42
C ASN A 170 -25.98 41.38 6.43
N THR A 171 -26.05 40.97 5.17
CA THR A 171 -25.04 41.30 4.15
C THR A 171 -25.44 42.45 3.24
N ILE A 172 -26.73 42.56 2.89
CA ILE A 172 -27.23 43.68 2.08
C ILE A 172 -27.12 45.01 2.83
N LYS A 173 -26.94 46.10 2.08
CA LYS A 173 -26.77 47.45 2.64
C LYS A 173 -27.86 48.38 2.12
N TYR A 174 -28.34 49.27 2.98
CA TYR A 174 -29.14 50.43 2.56
C TYR A 174 -28.28 51.35 1.67
N TYR A 175 -28.83 51.84 0.56
CA TYR A 175 -28.05 52.64 -0.40
C TYR A 175 -28.78 53.83 -1.03
N LEU A 176 -30.11 53.91 -0.97
CA LEU A 176 -30.84 55.06 -1.52
C LEU A 176 -32.06 55.42 -0.68
N ASP A 177 -33.10 54.59 -0.73
CA ASP A 177 -34.36 54.78 0.00
C ASP A 177 -35.00 53.44 0.37
N VAL A 178 -36.21 53.49 0.93
CA VAL A 178 -36.98 52.30 1.37
C VAL A 178 -37.57 51.47 0.22
N TYR A 179 -37.59 52.00 -1.00
CA TYR A 179 -38.10 51.34 -2.21
C TYR A 179 -36.99 50.64 -3.01
N HIS A 180 -35.73 50.91 -2.66
CA HIS A 180 -34.56 50.33 -3.30
C HIS A 180 -33.99 49.17 -2.47
N GLY A 181 -33.73 48.06 -3.14
CA GLY A 181 -33.22 46.86 -2.49
C GLY A 181 -32.36 46.03 -3.42
N TYR A 182 -32.37 44.72 -3.21
CA TYR A 182 -31.63 43.76 -4.02
C TYR A 182 -32.62 42.81 -4.68
N TRP A 183 -32.57 42.66 -6.00
CA TRP A 183 -33.34 41.62 -6.69
C TRP A 183 -32.93 40.23 -6.18
N ILE A 184 -33.94 39.39 -5.98
CA ILE A 184 -33.81 37.97 -5.62
C ILE A 184 -34.57 37.13 -6.64
N GLY A 185 -34.32 35.81 -6.66
CA GLY A 185 -34.82 34.91 -7.70
C GLY A 185 -36.31 34.60 -7.64
N LEU A 186 -37.11 35.29 -6.83
CA LEU A 186 -38.53 35.01 -6.67
C LEU A 186 -39.36 35.84 -7.66
N GLN A 187 -40.13 35.15 -8.51
CA GLN A 187 -41.00 35.77 -9.52
C GLN A 187 -42.37 35.10 -9.58
N LYS A 188 -43.33 35.78 -10.18
CA LYS A 188 -44.69 35.27 -10.37
C LYS A 188 -44.83 34.63 -11.76
N VAL A 189 -45.11 33.33 -11.78
CA VAL A 189 -45.33 32.53 -13.00
C VAL A 189 -46.70 31.87 -12.90
N ASN A 190 -47.58 32.14 -13.87
CA ASN A 190 -48.95 31.58 -13.91
C ASN A 190 -49.71 31.76 -12.57
N ASN A 191 -49.67 32.96 -11.99
CA ASN A 191 -50.24 33.32 -10.68
C ASN A 191 -49.63 32.63 -9.45
N ASN A 192 -48.56 31.85 -9.59
CA ASN A 192 -47.82 31.25 -8.49
C ASN A 192 -46.46 31.93 -8.30
N TRP A 193 -46.00 32.03 -7.04
CA TRP A 193 -44.66 32.53 -6.73
C TRP A 193 -43.66 31.38 -6.80
N ILE A 194 -42.74 31.49 -7.76
CA ILE A 194 -41.78 30.44 -8.14
C ILE A 194 -40.38 31.06 -8.15
N TRP A 195 -39.43 30.37 -7.53
CA TRP A 195 -38.02 30.70 -7.55
C TRP A 195 -37.40 30.34 -8.91
N VAL A 196 -36.27 30.97 -9.26
CA VAL A 196 -35.54 30.67 -10.51
C VAL A 196 -35.05 29.22 -10.62
N ASP A 197 -34.94 28.49 -9.50
CA ASP A 197 -34.66 27.04 -9.48
C ASP A 197 -35.90 26.15 -9.71
N GLY A 198 -37.08 26.77 -9.88
CA GLY A 198 -38.36 26.10 -10.09
C GLY A 198 -39.12 25.74 -8.81
N SER A 199 -38.54 25.96 -7.62
CA SER A 199 -39.21 25.66 -6.35
C SER A 199 -40.31 26.70 -6.02
N PRO A 200 -41.40 26.31 -5.35
CA PRO A 200 -42.44 27.25 -4.95
C PRO A 200 -42.07 28.05 -3.68
N ASP A 201 -42.61 29.26 -3.54
CA ASP A 201 -42.50 30.04 -2.29
C ASP A 201 -43.26 29.36 -1.13
N THR A 202 -42.49 28.89 -0.14
CA THR A 202 -43.00 28.33 1.11
C THR A 202 -42.88 29.28 2.31
N LEU A 203 -42.00 30.28 2.24
CA LEU A 203 -41.61 31.13 3.38
C LEU A 203 -42.48 32.38 3.53
N ARG A 204 -42.91 32.97 2.41
CA ARG A 204 -43.87 34.09 2.37
C ARG A 204 -43.46 35.33 3.18
N TYR A 205 -42.20 35.74 3.12
CA TYR A 205 -41.67 36.88 3.89
C TYR A 205 -42.03 38.27 3.34
N TRP A 206 -43.28 38.42 2.89
CA TRP A 206 -43.81 39.58 2.17
C TRP A 206 -44.01 40.81 3.06
N MET A 207 -43.51 41.96 2.61
CA MET A 207 -43.75 43.28 3.19
C MET A 207 -44.99 43.96 2.60
N ASN A 208 -45.22 43.82 1.29
CA ASN A 208 -46.35 44.43 0.57
C ASN A 208 -47.20 43.37 -0.17
N PRO A 209 -47.83 42.41 0.54
CA PRO A 209 -48.55 41.30 -0.08
C PRO A 209 -49.68 41.74 -1.02
N GLY A 210 -50.24 42.94 -0.85
CA GLY A 210 -51.31 43.48 -1.70
C GLY A 210 -50.88 44.01 -3.08
N SER A 211 -49.57 44.11 -3.35
CA SER A 211 -49.08 44.54 -4.67
C SER A 211 -49.33 43.47 -5.76
N SER A 212 -49.65 43.94 -6.97
CA SER A 212 -49.92 43.11 -8.17
C SER A 212 -48.69 42.85 -9.02
N GLU A 213 -47.52 43.31 -8.58
CA GLU A 213 -46.26 43.18 -9.32
C GLU A 213 -45.69 41.76 -9.30
N ASP A 214 -44.88 41.44 -10.32
CA ASP A 214 -44.49 40.06 -10.63
C ASP A 214 -43.07 39.69 -10.18
N PHE A 215 -42.24 40.64 -9.74
CA PHE A 215 -40.84 40.38 -9.36
C PHE A 215 -40.57 40.77 -7.92
N THR A 216 -39.53 40.19 -7.31
CA THR A 216 -39.26 40.35 -5.89
C THR A 216 -37.88 40.92 -5.62
N LEU A 217 -37.83 41.95 -4.79
CA LEU A 217 -36.59 42.44 -4.18
C LEU A 217 -36.64 42.30 -2.65
N ILE A 218 -35.46 42.26 -2.03
CA ILE A 218 -35.30 42.30 -0.57
C ILE A 218 -34.76 43.66 -0.12
N VAL A 219 -35.34 44.20 0.95
CA VAL A 219 -34.97 45.51 1.54
C VAL A 219 -34.35 45.39 2.94
N GLN A 220 -33.51 46.36 3.30
CA GLN A 220 -32.74 46.31 4.55
C GLN A 220 -33.54 46.65 5.81
N ASN A 221 -34.45 47.63 5.77
CA ASN A 221 -35.08 48.22 6.97
C ASN A 221 -36.54 47.81 7.30
N PRO A 222 -36.95 46.56 7.10
CA PRO A 222 -38.04 45.97 7.89
C PRO A 222 -37.61 44.68 8.61
N ALA A 223 -38.54 44.07 9.36
CA ALA A 223 -38.30 42.85 10.13
C ALA A 223 -37.70 41.71 9.29
N LEU A 224 -36.95 40.80 9.93
CA LEU A 224 -36.23 39.70 9.27
C LEU A 224 -37.11 38.93 8.28
N THR A 225 -38.34 38.59 8.68
CA THR A 225 -39.30 37.78 7.91
C THR A 225 -40.40 38.62 7.22
N GLN A 226 -40.22 39.94 7.12
CA GLN A 226 -41.17 40.85 6.48
C GLN A 226 -40.43 41.86 5.61
N SER A 227 -39.64 41.36 4.66
CA SER A 227 -38.66 42.17 3.92
C SER A 227 -38.65 41.96 2.41
N TRP A 228 -39.52 41.09 1.89
CA TRP A 228 -39.67 40.88 0.45
C TRP A 228 -40.73 41.81 -0.12
N VAL A 229 -40.37 42.54 -1.17
CA VAL A 229 -41.21 43.55 -1.80
C VAL A 229 -41.47 43.15 -3.23
N LYS A 230 -42.75 43.05 -3.60
CA LYS A 230 -43.19 42.88 -4.98
C LYS A 230 -43.00 44.19 -5.73
N ASN A 231 -42.31 44.14 -6.87
CA ASN A 231 -41.96 45.31 -7.68
C ASN A 231 -41.93 44.98 -9.18
N ARG A 232 -42.13 45.99 -10.03
CA ARG A 232 -42.07 45.83 -11.50
C ARG A 232 -40.65 45.72 -12.00
N ASN A 233 -40.45 44.97 -13.08
CA ASN A 233 -39.15 44.83 -13.74
C ASN A 233 -38.55 46.16 -14.21
N GLY A 234 -39.37 47.17 -14.51
CA GLY A 234 -38.90 48.48 -14.98
C GLY A 234 -38.07 49.29 -13.97
N PHE A 235 -37.96 48.85 -12.71
CA PHE A 235 -37.06 49.47 -11.73
C PHE A 235 -35.66 48.87 -11.77
N SER A 236 -34.67 49.72 -11.64
CA SER A 236 -33.27 49.30 -11.55
C SER A 236 -32.86 49.19 -10.07
N ASN A 237 -32.39 48.01 -9.66
CA ASN A 237 -31.90 47.74 -8.31
C ASN A 237 -30.53 47.05 -8.34
N ARG A 238 -29.90 46.97 -7.18
CA ARG A 238 -28.84 45.99 -6.92
C ARG A 238 -29.44 44.57 -6.95
N PHE A 239 -28.61 43.54 -6.92
CA PHE A 239 -29.07 42.16 -6.99
C PHE A 239 -28.06 41.21 -6.35
N ILE A 240 -28.49 39.98 -6.11
CA ILE A 240 -27.67 38.93 -5.50
C ILE A 240 -27.72 37.70 -6.39
N CYS A 241 -26.54 37.22 -6.79
CA CYS A 241 -26.41 35.94 -7.45
C CYS A 241 -26.02 34.84 -6.45
N GLU A 242 -26.42 33.61 -6.74
CA GLU A 242 -26.08 32.41 -6.00
C GLU A 242 -25.56 31.34 -6.98
N ILE A 243 -24.52 30.64 -6.57
CA ILE A 243 -24.12 29.35 -7.15
C ILE A 243 -24.13 28.31 -6.05
N LYS A 244 -24.65 27.12 -6.36
CA LYS A 244 -24.40 25.96 -5.51
C LYS A 244 -22.90 25.66 -5.59
N SER A 245 -22.27 25.41 -4.45
CA SER A 245 -20.92 24.88 -4.38
C SER A 245 -20.96 23.47 -4.95
N LEU A 246 -20.83 23.35 -6.28
CA LEU A 246 -20.86 22.07 -6.96
C LEU A 246 -19.52 21.36 -6.71
N ILE A 247 -19.62 20.15 -6.17
CA ILE A 247 -18.57 19.12 -6.20
C ILE A 247 -18.21 18.94 -7.69
N PHE A 248 -17.05 19.48 -8.09
CA PHE A 248 -16.44 19.23 -9.40
C PHE A 248 -15.42 18.11 -9.30
#